data_AF-A0A059E637-F1
#
_entry.id   AF-A0A059E637-F1
#
_cell.length_a   1.000
_cell.length_b   1.000
_cell.length_c   1.000
_cell.angle_alpha   90.00
_cell.angle_beta   90.00
_cell.angle_gamma   90.00
#
_symmetry.space_group_name_H-M   'P 1'
#
loop_
_entity.id
_entity.type
_entity.pdbx_description
1 polymer ?
#
loop_
_entity_poly.entity_id
_entity_poly.type
_entity_poly.pdbx_seq_one_letter_code
_entity_poly.pdbx_strand_id
1 'polypeptide(L)'
;MMSARRIIGLVLALLGGWLFWGGAATVNMLVNRGSGLSDALMQPPTSLVRLVATGLILLGGLAIMAGKGFGRWVALAGILVFTLLAGLMVLSGADPILWTDEVVITGVFWLLFAGLVVTKRS
;
A
#
# COMPACT_ATOMS: atom_id res chain seq x y z
N MET A 1 16.81 12.07 -18.70
CA MET A 1 15.56 12.53 -18.03
C MET A 1 14.81 11.31 -17.51
N MET A 2 14.24 11.35 -16.31
CA MET A 2 13.41 10.25 -15.81
C MET A 2 12.13 10.16 -16.64
N SER A 3 11.78 8.96 -17.12
CA SER A 3 10.51 8.78 -17.83
C SER A 3 9.34 8.88 -16.86
N ALA A 4 8.17 9.32 -17.35
CA ALA A 4 6.96 9.45 -16.54
C ALA A 4 6.62 8.17 -15.76
N ARG A 5 6.89 7.00 -16.34
CA ARG A 5 6.71 5.70 -15.67
C ARG A 5 7.62 5.51 -14.46
N ARG A 6 8.89 5.92 -14.56
CA ARG A 6 9.83 5.83 -13.44
C ARG A 6 9.45 6.80 -12.32
N ILE A 7 8.91 7.97 -12.68
CA ILE A 7 8.36 8.93 -11.72
C ILE A 7 7.16 8.31 -11.00
N ILE A 8 6.21 7.71 -11.73
CA ILE A 8 5.06 7.02 -11.11
C ILE A 8 5.53 5.87 -10.21
N GLY A 9 6.51 5.07 -10.66
CA GLY A 9 7.12 4.02 -9.85
C GLY A 9 7.74 4.55 -8.56
N LEU A 10 8.44 5.69 -8.62
CA LEU A 10 9.00 6.36 -7.45
C LEU A 10 7.90 6.84 -6.50
N VAL A 11 6.84 7.47 -7.00
CA VAL A 11 5.72 7.93 -6.17
C VAL A 11 5.02 6.75 -5.49
N LEU A 12 4.78 5.66 -6.22
CA LEU A 12 4.25 4.42 -5.64
C LEU A 12 5.17 3.86 -4.55
N ALA A 13 6.48 3.84 -4.77
CA ALA A 13 7.45 3.38 -3.79
C ALA A 13 7.45 4.25 -2.52
N LEU A 14 7.42 5.58 -2.68
CA LEU A 14 7.41 6.52 -1.54
C LEU A 14 6.12 6.39 -0.73
N LEU A 15 4.95 6.36 -1.38
CA LEU A 15 3.67 6.19 -0.70
C LEU A 15 3.55 4.80 -0.04
N GLY A 16 3.91 3.73 -0.77
CA GLY A 16 3.93 2.38 -0.23
C GLY A 16 4.86 2.25 0.97
N GLY A 17 6.06 2.81 0.88
CA GLY A 17 7.04 2.82 1.98
C GLY A 17 6.58 3.62 3.19
N TRP A 18 5.98 4.80 2.98
CA TRP A 18 5.44 5.61 4.07
C TRP A 18 4.33 4.89 4.83
N LEU A 19 3.39 4.25 4.12
CA LEU A 19 2.30 3.50 4.74
C LEU A 19 2.76 2.21 5.39
N PHE A 20 3.75 1.53 4.80
CA PHE A 20 4.38 0.36 5.38
C PHE A 20 5.05 0.72 6.71
N TRP A 21 5.81 1.81 6.73
CA TRP A 21 6.44 2.31 7.97
C TRP A 21 5.40 2.66 9.03
N GLY A 22 4.33 3.35 8.66
CA GLY A 22 3.22 3.66 9.57
C GLY A 22 2.59 2.40 10.18
N GLY A 23 2.33 1.37 9.37
CA GLY A 23 1.83 0.08 9.87
C GLY A 23 2.83 -0.64 10.78
N ALA A 24 4.11 -0.66 10.41
CA ALA A 24 5.15 -1.35 11.17
C ALA A 24 5.42 -0.67 12.52
N ALA A 25 5.39 0.67 12.53
CA ALA A 25 5.52 1.46 13.76
C ALA A 25 4.38 1.17 14.75
N THR A 26 3.13 1.06 14.26
CA THR A 26 1.98 0.68 15.09
C THR A 26 2.14 -0.71 15.68
N VAL A 27 2.54 -1.71 14.88
CA VAL A 27 2.80 -3.07 15.36
C VAL A 27 3.92 -3.07 16.41
N ASN A 28 5.03 -2.39 16.16
CA ASN A 28 6.15 -2.29 17.09
C ASN A 28 5.71 -1.64 18.42
N MET A 29 4.89 -0.60 18.36
CA MET A 29 4.34 0.07 19.53
C MET A 29 3.46 -0.86 20.39
N LEU A 30 2.63 -1.70 19.77
CA LEU A 30 1.82 -2.71 20.47
C LEU A 30 2.68 -3.79 21.13
N VAL A 31 3.70 -4.27 20.41
CA VAL A 31 4.66 -5.25 20.93
C VAL A 31 5.43 -4.69 22.13
N ASN A 32 5.93 -3.45 22.02
CA ASN A 32 6.64 -2.78 23.12
C ASN A 32 5.74 -2.51 24.34
N ARG A 33 4.41 -2.52 24.17
CA ARG A 33 3.42 -2.43 25.25
C ARG A 33 3.06 -3.79 25.87
N GLY A 34 3.75 -4.86 25.47
CA GLY A 34 3.58 -6.20 26.01
C GLY A 34 2.61 -7.10 25.23
N SER A 35 2.11 -6.67 24.07
CA SER A 35 1.28 -7.54 23.21
C SER A 35 2.14 -8.57 22.49
N GLY A 36 1.63 -9.79 22.33
CA GLY A 36 2.25 -10.78 21.45
C GLY A 36 2.30 -10.28 20.01
N LEU A 37 3.36 -10.63 19.25
CA LEU A 37 3.50 -10.20 17.85
C LEU A 37 2.32 -10.65 16.98
N SER A 38 1.82 -11.87 17.18
CA SER A 38 0.65 -12.39 16.48
C SER A 38 -0.57 -11.51 16.72
N ASP A 39 -0.79 -11.10 17.97
CA ASP A 39 -1.94 -10.28 18.35
C ASP A 39 -1.78 -8.86 17.81
N ALA A 40 -0.59 -8.28 17.90
CA ALA A 40 -0.26 -6.97 17.35
C ALA A 40 -0.48 -6.91 15.82
N LEU A 41 -0.16 -7.98 15.10
CA LEU A 41 -0.38 -8.09 13.65
C LEU A 41 -1.86 -8.23 13.26
N MET A 42 -2.68 -8.77 14.16
CA MET A 42 -4.13 -8.93 13.97
C MET A 42 -4.94 -7.75 14.51
N GLN A 43 -4.33 -6.88 15.33
CA GLN A 43 -4.93 -5.68 15.91
C GLN A 43 -4.94 -4.48 14.92
N PRO A 44 -5.81 -3.47 15.17
CA PRO A 44 -6.66 -2.89 14.11
C PRO A 44 -6.00 -1.88 13.16
N PRO A 45 -6.50 -1.77 11.91
CA PRO A 45 -7.33 -2.72 11.20
C PRO A 45 -6.46 -3.70 10.41
N THR A 46 -6.39 -4.97 10.84
CA THR A 46 -5.59 -6.04 10.21
C THR A 46 -4.20 -5.59 9.73
N SER A 47 -3.38 -5.14 10.68
CA SER A 47 -2.04 -4.59 10.41
C SER A 47 -1.19 -5.46 9.48
N LEU A 48 -1.32 -6.78 9.57
CA LEU A 48 -0.68 -7.72 8.65
C LEU A 48 -1.08 -7.50 7.18
N VAL A 49 -2.38 -7.40 6.91
CA VAL A 49 -2.91 -7.21 5.54
C VAL A 49 -2.43 -5.87 5.00
N ARG A 50 -2.47 -4.82 5.83
CA ARG A 50 -1.93 -3.49 5.48
C ARG A 50 -0.45 -3.56 5.13
N LEU A 51 0.36 -4.25 5.94
CA LEU A 51 1.80 -4.39 5.71
C LEU A 51 2.10 -5.18 4.45
N VAL A 52 1.40 -6.28 4.20
CA VAL A 52 1.56 -7.07 2.97
C VAL A 52 1.18 -6.23 1.76
N ALA A 53 0.05 -5.56 1.80
CA ALA A 53 -0.42 -4.73 0.69
C ALA A 53 0.54 -3.58 0.36
N THR A 54 0.93 -2.80 1.38
CA THR A 54 1.84 -1.66 1.21
C THR A 54 3.26 -2.09 0.88
N GLY A 55 3.70 -3.25 1.38
CA GLY A 55 4.96 -3.89 0.99
C GLY A 55 5.00 -4.29 -0.49
N LEU A 56 3.91 -4.88 -1.01
CA LEU A 56 3.78 -5.17 -2.43
C LEU A 56 3.79 -3.89 -3.29
N ILE A 57 3.10 -2.83 -2.86
CA ILE A 57 3.11 -1.54 -3.56
C ILE A 57 4.52 -0.95 -3.58
N LEU A 58 5.23 -0.97 -2.44
CA LEU A 58 6.61 -0.51 -2.33
C LEU A 58 7.53 -1.28 -3.30
N LEU A 59 7.52 -2.61 -3.23
CA LEU A 59 8.36 -3.47 -4.07
C LEU A 59 8.02 -3.31 -5.57
N GLY A 60 6.74 -3.21 -5.89
CA GLY A 60 6.26 -2.94 -7.24
C GLY A 60 6.72 -1.58 -7.77
N GLY A 61 6.61 -0.53 -6.95
CA GLY A 61 7.09 0.82 -7.26
C GLY A 61 8.59 0.87 -7.52
N LEU A 62 9.39 0.25 -6.65
CA LEU A 62 10.85 0.13 -6.82
C LEU A 62 11.20 -0.65 -8.09
N ALA A 63 10.50 -1.74 -8.39
CA ALA A 63 10.71 -2.51 -9.61
C ALA A 63 10.37 -1.68 -10.88
N ILE A 64 9.28 -0.91 -10.87
CA ILE A 64 8.92 0.01 -11.96
C ILE A 64 10.00 1.09 -12.14
N MET A 65 10.46 1.69 -11.04
CA MET A 65 11.54 2.69 -11.04
C MET A 65 12.84 2.12 -11.64
N ALA A 66 13.17 0.86 -11.32
CA ALA A 66 14.28 0.12 -11.90
C ALA A 66 14.07 -0.33 -13.36
N GLY A 67 12.92 0.00 -13.97
CA GLY A 67 12.59 -0.37 -15.35
C GLY A 67 12.17 -1.82 -15.54
N LYS A 68 11.82 -2.53 -14.46
CA LYS A 68 11.39 -3.93 -14.52
C LYS A 68 9.89 -4.02 -14.81
N GLY A 69 9.54 -4.61 -15.96
CA GLY A 69 8.16 -4.72 -16.43
C GLY A 69 7.23 -5.53 -15.51
N PHE A 70 7.77 -6.45 -14.69
CA PHE A 70 6.98 -7.21 -13.71
C PHE A 70 6.49 -6.36 -12.54
N GLY A 71 7.13 -5.21 -12.27
CA GLY A 71 6.80 -4.34 -11.13
C GLY A 71 5.36 -3.84 -11.15
N ARG A 72 4.76 -3.65 -12.34
CA ARG A 72 3.35 -3.27 -12.47
C ARG A 72 2.40 -4.33 -11.87
N TRP A 73 2.72 -5.61 -12.02
CA TRP A 73 1.86 -6.69 -11.53
C TRP A 73 1.96 -6.83 -10.01
N VAL A 74 3.17 -6.65 -9.47
CA VAL A 74 3.41 -6.62 -8.01
C VAL A 74 2.68 -5.42 -7.38
N ALA A 75 2.81 -4.24 -7.98
CA ALA A 75 2.09 -3.04 -7.53
C ALA A 75 0.57 -3.26 -7.60
N LEU A 76 0.04 -3.79 -8.72
CA LEU A 76 -1.38 -4.08 -8.87
C LEU A 76 -1.90 -5.03 -7.79
N ALA A 77 -1.18 -6.12 -7.50
CA ALA A 77 -1.55 -7.05 -6.44
C ALA A 77 -1.66 -6.34 -5.09
N GLY A 78 -0.67 -5.50 -4.74
CA GLY A 78 -0.72 -4.69 -3.53
C GLY A 78 -1.90 -3.71 -3.49
N ILE A 79 -2.17 -3.01 -4.59
CA ILE A 79 -3.31 -2.08 -4.71
C ILE A 79 -4.64 -2.81 -4.54
N LEU A 80 -4.80 -3.99 -5.16
CA LEU A 80 -6.01 -4.79 -5.03
C LEU A 80 -6.24 -5.25 -3.59
N VAL A 81 -5.20 -5.74 -2.90
CA VAL A 81 -5.30 -6.14 -1.49
C VAL A 81 -5.59 -4.94 -0.60
N PHE A 82 -4.97 -3.79 -0.83
CA PHE A 82 -5.22 -2.56 -0.08
C PHE A 82 -6.65 -2.05 -0.30
N THR A 83 -7.13 -2.08 -1.53
CA THR A 83 -8.51 -1.73 -1.90
C THR A 83 -9.51 -2.66 -1.22
N LEU A 84 -9.24 -3.96 -1.22
CA LEU A 84 -10.07 -4.95 -0.56
C LEU A 84 -10.13 -4.70 0.95
N LEU A 85 -8.98 -4.41 1.58
CA LEU A 85 -8.93 -4.05 2.99
C LEU A 85 -9.84 -2.83 3.28
N ALA A 86 -9.65 -1.73 2.56
CA ALA A 86 -10.46 -0.52 2.74
C ALA A 86 -11.96 -0.80 2.54
N GLY A 87 -12.32 -1.55 1.49
CA GLY A 87 -13.70 -1.94 1.22
C GLY A 87 -14.31 -2.81 2.32
N LEU A 88 -13.56 -3.78 2.85
CA LEU A 88 -14.03 -4.64 3.95
C LEU A 88 -14.26 -3.84 5.23
N MET A 89 -13.43 -2.85 5.53
CA MET A 89 -13.62 -1.97 6.69
C MET A 89 -14.89 -1.12 6.59
N VAL A 90 -15.17 -0.59 5.40
CA VAL A 90 -16.42 0.12 5.13
C VAL A 90 -17.62 -0.82 5.32
N LEU A 91 -17.55 -2.01 4.73
CA LEU A 91 -18.64 -2.99 4.75
C LEU A 91 -18.88 -3.60 6.15
N SER A 92 -17.85 -3.68 7.00
CA SER A 92 -17.98 -4.17 8.36
C SER A 92 -18.63 -3.16 9.31
N GLY A 93 -18.94 -1.95 8.84
CA GLY A 93 -19.46 -0.87 9.69
C GLY A 93 -18.43 -0.37 10.70
N ALA A 94 -17.13 -0.45 10.37
CA ALA A 94 -16.09 0.12 11.22
C ALA A 94 -16.24 1.64 11.31
N ASP A 95 -15.80 2.22 12.44
CA ASP A 95 -15.81 3.66 12.64
C ASP A 95 -15.12 4.36 11.44
N PRO A 96 -15.74 5.38 10.81
CA PRO A 96 -15.17 6.14 9.71
C PRO A 96 -13.72 6.60 9.92
N ILE A 97 -13.34 6.93 11.16
CA ILE A 97 -11.98 7.37 11.46
C ILE A 97 -10.91 6.30 11.19
N LEU A 98 -11.32 5.02 11.12
CA LEU A 98 -10.41 3.89 10.92
C LEU A 98 -10.15 3.55 9.45
N TRP A 99 -10.99 4.01 8.52
CA TRP A 99 -10.89 3.61 7.10
C TRP A 99 -10.92 4.76 6.10
N THR A 100 -11.29 5.98 6.51
CA THR A 100 -11.43 7.11 5.57
C THR A 100 -10.11 7.39 4.85
N ASP A 101 -9.00 7.39 5.59
CA ASP A 101 -7.67 7.61 5.02
C ASP A 101 -7.28 6.49 4.04
N GLU A 102 -7.58 5.24 4.39
CA GLU A 102 -7.34 4.07 3.54
C GLU A 102 -8.13 4.16 2.22
N VAL A 103 -9.37 4.62 2.24
CA VAL A 103 -10.19 4.82 1.02
C VAL A 103 -9.63 5.94 0.14
N VAL A 104 -9.24 7.07 0.73
CA VAL A 104 -8.64 8.19 -0.01
C VAL A 104 -7.34 7.75 -0.68
N ILE A 105 -6.46 7.09 0.07
CA ILE A 105 -5.18 6.58 -0.43
C ILE A 105 -5.39 5.53 -1.52
N THR A 106 -6.41 4.67 -1.38
CA THR A 106 -6.79 3.71 -2.41
C THR A 106 -7.09 4.41 -3.73
N GLY A 107 -7.84 5.52 -3.70
CA GLY A 107 -8.09 6.34 -4.89
C GLY A 107 -6.81 6.88 -5.53
N VAL A 108 -5.87 7.37 -4.71
CA VAL A 108 -4.55 7.84 -5.19
C VAL A 108 -3.78 6.72 -5.88
N PHE A 109 -3.78 5.51 -5.31
CA PHE A 109 -3.10 4.37 -5.91
C PHE A 109 -3.70 3.97 -7.26
N TRP A 110 -5.02 3.96 -7.39
CA TRP A 110 -5.67 3.69 -8.68
C TRP A 110 -5.37 4.76 -9.73
N LEU A 111 -5.33 6.03 -9.33
CA LEU A 111 -4.93 7.12 -10.24
C LEU A 111 -3.49 6.96 -10.74
N LEU A 112 -2.55 6.66 -9.84
CA LEU A 112 -1.16 6.38 -10.20
C LEU A 112 -1.04 5.15 -11.11
N PHE A 113 -1.77 4.10 -10.81
CA PHE A 113 -1.77 2.87 -11.62
C PHE A 113 -2.38 3.08 -13.00
N ALA A 114 -3.50 3.80 -13.11
CA ALA A 114 -4.09 4.18 -14.38
C ALA A 114 -3.09 5.02 -15.21
N GLY A 115 -2.43 6.00 -14.57
CA GLY A 115 -1.36 6.78 -15.20
C GLY A 115 -0.22 5.91 -15.73
N LEU A 116 0.18 4.88 -14.98
CA LEU A 116 1.24 3.92 -15.37
C LEU A 116 0.84 3.10 -16.60
N VAL A 117 -0.42 2.68 -16.69
CA VAL A 117 -0.95 1.88 -17.79
C VAL A 117 -1.07 2.72 -19.07
N VAL A 118 -1.56 3.96 -18.96
CA VAL A 118 -1.79 4.86 -20.11
C VAL A 118 -0.49 5.45 -20.65
N THR A 119 0.52 5.68 -19.80
CA THR A 119 1.82 6.17 -20.30
C THR A 119 2.47 5.15 -21.23
N LYS A 120 2.84 5.58 -22.44
CA LYS A 120 3.49 4.73 -23.45
C LYS A 120 4.73 4.03 -22.90
N ARG A 121 5.00 2.82 -23.40
CA ARG A 121 6.31 2.15 -23.30
C ARG A 121 7.30 3.01 -24.09
N SER A 122 7.94 3.99 -23.45
CA SER A 122 9.13 4.66 -24.00
C SER A 122 10.30 3.68 -23.98
#